data_AF-A0A7S2F3W8-F1
#
_entry.id   AF-A0A7S2F3W8-F1
#
_cell.length_a   1.000
_cell.length_b   1.000
_cell.length_c   1.000
_cell.angle_alpha   90.00
_cell.angle_beta   90.00
_cell.angle_gamma   90.00
#
_symmetry.space_group_name_H-M   'P 1'
#
loop_
_entity.id
_entity.type
_entity.pdbx_description
1 polymer ?
#
loop_
_entity_poly.entity_id
_entity_poly.type
_entity_poly.pdbx_seq_one_letter_code
_entity_poly.pdbx_strand_id
1 'polypeptide(L)'
;GGLEFTLDSYDKFGISMASLGSVSDGVIVIAVGAYGDDDGGSDAGAVYVLCLNSTGVVTSHQKLSNSYGGLEFTLDSYDKFGISMASLGSVSDGVIVIAVGAYGDDDGGSDAGAVYVLCLNSTGVVT
;
A
#
# COMPACT_ATOMS: atom_id res chain seq x y z
N GLY A 1 12.17 -12.07 -3.01
CA GLY A 1 13.14 -12.33 -1.90
C GLY A 1 13.67 -10.99 -1.40
N GLY A 2 14.40 -10.97 -0.28
CA GLY A 2 14.89 -9.70 0.31
C GLY A 2 13.85 -8.93 1.13
N LEU A 3 12.77 -9.60 1.56
CA LEU A 3 11.82 -9.01 2.51
C LEU A 3 12.47 -9.08 3.90
N GLU A 4 12.97 -7.95 4.38
CA GLU A 4 13.62 -7.80 5.68
C GLU A 4 12.66 -7.21 6.73
N PHE A 5 11.42 -7.69 6.75
CA PHE A 5 10.42 -7.36 7.76
C PHE A 5 9.58 -8.59 8.11
N THR A 6 8.98 -8.56 9.30
CA THR A 6 8.06 -9.61 9.76
C THR A 6 6.67 -9.34 9.21
N LEU A 7 6.00 -10.41 8.79
CA LEU A 7 4.58 -10.42 8.49
C LEU A 7 3.87 -11.17 9.61
N ASP A 8 2.81 -10.60 10.13
CA ASP A 8 2.01 -11.27 11.14
C ASP A 8 1.08 -12.29 10.47
N SER A 9 0.66 -13.26 11.27
CA SER A 9 -0.23 -14.29 10.76
C SER A 9 -1.57 -13.67 10.42
N TYR A 10 -2.10 -14.03 9.25
CA TYR A 10 -3.40 -13.59 8.75
C TYR A 10 -3.47 -12.19 8.14
N ASP A 11 -2.36 -11.42 8.05
CA ASP A 11 -2.32 -10.11 7.38
C ASP A 11 -2.71 -10.12 5.89
N LYS A 12 -2.72 -11.32 5.29
CA LYS A 12 -3.02 -11.55 3.86
C LYS A 12 -2.10 -10.76 2.92
N PHE A 13 -0.85 -10.53 3.34
CA PHE A 13 0.16 -9.93 2.48
C PHE A 13 0.24 -10.64 1.13
N GLY A 14 0.22 -9.86 0.03
CA GLY A 14 0.25 -10.38 -1.33
C GLY A 14 -1.13 -10.66 -1.93
N ILE A 15 -2.22 -10.35 -1.22
CA ILE A 15 -3.59 -10.51 -1.73
C ILE A 15 -3.87 -9.66 -2.98
N SER A 16 -3.28 -8.47 -3.05
CA SER A 16 -3.41 -7.54 -4.17
C SER A 16 -2.04 -6.93 -4.48
N MET A 17 -1.82 -6.58 -5.74
CA MET A 17 -0.56 -5.98 -6.20
C MET A 17 -0.82 -4.98 -7.32
N ALA A 18 -0.06 -3.89 -7.34
CA ALA A 18 -0.02 -2.94 -8.44
C ALA A 18 1.43 -2.62 -8.81
N SER A 19 1.75 -2.70 -10.11
CA SER A 19 3.02 -2.19 -10.63
C SER A 19 2.97 -0.67 -10.67
N LEU A 20 3.96 -0.02 -10.06
CA LEU A 20 4.04 1.45 -9.99
C LEU A 20 5.01 2.02 -11.03
N GLY A 21 5.72 1.15 -11.76
CA GLY A 21 6.69 1.53 -12.78
C GLY A 21 8.12 1.56 -12.26
N SER A 22 8.99 2.24 -13.00
CA SER A 22 10.40 2.38 -12.68
C SER A 22 10.73 3.81 -12.26
N VAL A 23 11.43 3.94 -11.15
CA VAL A 23 11.81 5.25 -10.56
C VAL A 23 13.22 5.70 -10.96
N SER A 24 14.04 4.74 -11.38
CA SER A 24 15.36 4.93 -11.99
C SER A 24 15.74 3.66 -12.75
N ASP A 25 16.82 3.70 -13.53
CA ASP A 25 17.28 2.58 -14.33
C ASP A 25 17.47 1.32 -13.47
N GLY A 26 16.68 0.29 -13.78
CA GLY A 26 16.77 -1.01 -13.11
C GLY A 26 16.12 -1.08 -11.73
N VAL A 27 15.43 -0.04 -11.26
CA VAL A 27 14.62 -0.09 -10.03
C VAL A 27 13.14 -0.16 -10.40
N ILE A 28 12.48 -1.24 -10.02
CA ILE A 28 11.05 -1.47 -10.21
C ILE A 28 10.36 -1.21 -8.87
N VAL A 29 9.23 -0.51 -8.88
CA VAL A 29 8.43 -0.27 -7.68
C VAL A 29 7.08 -0.97 -7.82
N ILE A 30 6.67 -1.67 -6.77
CA ILE A 30 5.35 -2.30 -6.68
C ILE A 30 4.69 -1.94 -5.35
N ALA A 31 3.36 -1.84 -5.36
CA ALA A 31 2.55 -1.85 -4.14
C ALA A 31 2.01 -3.27 -3.91
N VAL A 32 1.99 -3.70 -2.65
CA VAL A 32 1.46 -4.99 -2.20
C VAL A 32 0.49 -4.78 -1.05
N GLY A 33 -0.73 -5.31 -1.17
CA GLY A 33 -1.76 -5.19 -0.15
C GLY A 33 -1.65 -6.24 0.94
N ALA A 34 -2.04 -5.86 2.16
CA ALA A 34 -2.16 -6.70 3.34
C ALA A 34 -3.41 -6.28 4.12
N TYR A 35 -4.60 -6.62 3.61
CA TYR A 35 -5.85 -6.09 4.18
C TYR A 35 -6.15 -6.58 5.59
N GLY A 36 -5.53 -7.68 6.03
CA GLY A 36 -5.74 -8.25 7.36
C GLY A 36 -4.78 -7.71 8.41
N ASP A 37 -3.98 -6.70 8.05
CA ASP A 37 -3.04 -6.07 8.97
C ASP A 37 -3.77 -5.33 10.10
N ASP A 38 -3.34 -5.55 11.34
CA ASP A 38 -4.01 -5.08 12.55
C ASP A 38 -3.44 -3.76 13.11
N ASP A 39 -2.58 -3.07 12.35
CA ASP A 39 -1.99 -1.80 12.77
C ASP A 39 -3.05 -0.73 13.04
N GLY A 40 -3.26 -0.41 14.31
CA GLY A 40 -4.18 0.65 14.75
C GLY A 40 -5.67 0.25 14.76
N GLY A 41 -6.02 -0.97 14.36
CA GLY A 41 -7.39 -1.49 14.36
C GLY A 41 -7.45 -2.90 13.78
N SER A 42 -8.41 -3.72 14.23
CA SER A 42 -8.53 -5.11 13.74
C SER A 42 -8.82 -5.13 12.24
N ASP A 43 -7.96 -5.78 11.46
CA ASP A 43 -7.99 -5.82 10.01
C ASP A 43 -8.23 -4.45 9.36
N ALA A 44 -7.68 -3.38 9.94
CA ALA A 44 -7.73 -2.04 9.35
C ALA A 44 -7.05 -2.05 7.97
N GLY A 45 -5.99 -2.85 7.85
CA GLY A 45 -5.29 -3.13 6.61
C GLY A 45 -4.08 -2.23 6.37
N ALA A 46 -3.22 -2.67 5.45
CA ALA A 46 -1.99 -2.00 5.10
C ALA A 46 -1.65 -2.15 3.61
N VAL A 47 -0.81 -1.22 3.12
CA VAL A 47 -0.13 -1.30 1.83
C VAL A 47 1.37 -1.25 2.04
N TYR A 48 2.10 -2.12 1.36
CA TYR A 48 3.55 -2.13 1.32
C TYR A 48 4.04 -1.66 -0.03
N VAL A 49 4.85 -0.60 -0.06
CA VAL A 49 5.56 -0.18 -1.26
C VAL A 49 6.94 -0.83 -1.24
N LEU A 50 7.26 -1.63 -2.25
CA LEU A 50 8.52 -2.35 -2.38
C LEU A 50 9.31 -1.82 -3.57
N CYS A 51 10.58 -1.49 -3.35
CA CYS A 51 11.54 -1.22 -4.41
C CYS A 51 12.36 -2.48 -4.67
N LEU A 52 12.43 -2.89 -5.93
CA LEU A 52 13.15 -4.06 -6.38
C LEU A 52 14.27 -3.64 -7.32
N ASN A 53 15.42 -4.30 -7.24
CA ASN A 53 16.44 -4.18 -8.27
C ASN A 53 16.05 -4.96 -9.54
N SER A 54 16.90 -4.88 -10.56
CA SER A 54 16.67 -5.52 -11.87
C SER A 54 16.61 -7.05 -11.84
N THR A 55 17.00 -7.67 -10.72
CA THR A 55 16.90 -9.12 -10.52
C THR A 55 15.69 -9.52 -9.66
N GLY A 56 14.84 -8.57 -9.29
CA GLY A 56 13.62 -8.82 -8.51
C GLY A 56 13.86 -9.02 -7.01
N VAL A 57 15.02 -8.62 -6.50
CA VAL A 57 15.31 -8.62 -5.06
C VAL A 57 14.83 -7.30 -4.48
N VAL A 58 14.06 -7.36 -3.39
CA VAL A 58 13.63 -6.17 -2.65
C VAL A 58 14.86 -5.51 -2.04
N THR A 59 15.06 -4.22 -2.35
CA THR A 59 16.18 -3.40 -1.86
C THR A 59 15.75 -2.40 -0.80
N SER A 60 14.47 -2.03 -0.77
CA SER A 60 13.87 -1.20 0.27
C SER A 60 12.36 -1.40 0.28
N HIS A 61 11.72 -1.03 1.39
CA HIS A 61 10.28 -1.11 1.53
C HIS A 61 9.75 0.02 2.43
N GLN A 62 8.46 0.29 2.32
CA GLN A 62 7.72 1.15 3.23
C GLN A 62 6.33 0.55 3.48
N LYS A 63 5.91 0.50 4.74
CA LYS A 63 4.54 0.14 5.13
C LYS A 63 3.70 1.40 5.30
N LEU A 64 2.47 1.35 4.81
CA LEU A 64 1.44 2.37 4.92
C LEU A 64 0.25 1.75 5.68
N SER A 65 0.01 2.22 6.90
CA SER A 65 -1.08 1.80 7.79
C SER A 65 -1.37 2.95 8.78
N ASN A 66 -2.29 2.76 9.72
CA ASN A 66 -2.48 3.77 10.79
C ASN A 66 -1.22 4.00 11.63
N SER A 67 -0.36 2.98 11.75
CA SER A 67 0.83 3.04 12.62
C SER A 67 2.11 3.44 11.87
N TYR A 68 2.11 3.38 10.54
CA TYR A 68 3.30 3.62 9.73
C TYR A 68 3.01 4.40 8.45
N GLY A 69 4.02 5.10 7.93
CA GLY A 69 3.93 5.76 6.63
C GLY A 69 3.18 7.09 6.61
N GLY A 70 2.58 7.50 7.74
CA GLY A 70 2.04 8.85 7.93
C GLY A 70 0.82 9.15 7.07
N LEU A 71 -0.13 8.21 6.97
CA LEU A 71 -1.40 8.45 6.30
C LEU A 71 -2.09 9.70 6.90
N GLU A 72 -2.66 10.54 6.04
CA GLU A 72 -3.38 11.76 6.46
C GLU A 72 -4.83 11.48 6.90
N PHE A 73 -5.24 10.21 6.80
CA PHE A 73 -6.53 9.69 7.23
C PHE A 73 -6.31 8.54 8.22
N THR A 74 -7.38 8.19 8.94
CA THR A 74 -7.40 7.03 9.84
C THR A 74 -8.23 5.94 9.19
N LEU A 75 -7.83 4.69 9.40
CA LEU A 75 -8.58 3.50 9.01
C LEU A 75 -9.25 2.93 10.26
N ASP A 76 -10.54 2.67 10.20
CA ASP A 76 -11.27 2.00 11.26
C ASP A 76 -11.07 0.48 11.20
N SER A 77 -11.49 -0.19 12.28
CA SER A 77 -11.42 -1.65 12.31
C SER A 77 -12.32 -2.23 11.22
N TYR A 78 -11.78 -3.18 10.48
CA TYR A 78 -12.43 -3.87 9.37
C TYR A 78 -12.65 -3.02 8.10
N ASP A 79 -11.91 -1.92 7.93
CA ASP A 79 -11.89 -1.18 6.65
C ASP A 79 -11.27 -1.99 5.50
N LYS A 80 -10.33 -2.90 5.83
CA LYS A 80 -9.69 -3.82 4.90
C LYS A 80 -8.92 -3.06 3.81
N PHE A 81 -8.27 -1.97 4.20
CA PHE A 81 -7.43 -1.16 3.32
C PHE A 81 -6.35 -2.00 2.65
N GLY A 82 -6.16 -1.81 1.34
CA GLY A 82 -5.21 -2.60 0.56
C GLY A 82 -5.78 -3.91 0.00
N ILE A 83 -7.07 -4.19 0.15
CA ILE A 83 -7.69 -5.39 -0.44
C ILE A 83 -7.64 -5.39 -1.97
N SER A 84 -7.66 -4.21 -2.59
CA SER A 84 -7.58 -4.03 -4.04
C SER A 84 -6.80 -2.77 -4.34
N MET A 85 -5.99 -2.79 -5.41
CA MET A 85 -5.19 -1.64 -5.81
C MET A 85 -5.11 -1.50 -7.32
N ALA A 86 -4.99 -0.26 -7.79
CA ALA A 86 -4.70 0.06 -9.17
C ALA A 86 -3.71 1.22 -9.25
N SER A 87 -2.69 1.11 -10.11
CA SER A 87 -1.88 2.26 -10.48
C SER A 87 -2.70 3.17 -11.39
N LEU A 88 -2.76 4.45 -11.06
CA LEU A 88 -3.39 5.50 -11.88
C LEU A 88 -2.37 6.23 -12.76
N GLY A 89 -1.10 5.80 -12.74
CA GLY A 89 -0.01 6.37 -13.52
C GLY A 89 0.73 7.50 -12.81
N SER A 90 1.59 8.17 -13.57
CA SER A 90 2.40 9.29 -13.11
C SER A 90 1.66 10.60 -13.38
N VAL A 91 1.58 11.49 -12.38
CA VAL A 91 0.96 12.82 -12.54
C VAL A 91 1.98 13.95 -12.73
N SER A 92 3.20 13.73 -12.27
CA SER A 92 4.37 14.58 -12.50
C SER A 92 5.65 13.76 -12.34
N ASP A 93 6.79 14.33 -12.68
CA ASP A 93 8.08 13.66 -12.57
C ASP A 93 8.31 13.16 -11.14
N GLY A 94 8.44 11.85 -11.01
CA GLY A 94 8.69 11.19 -9.74
C GLY A 94 7.50 11.17 -8.79
N VAL A 95 6.26 11.41 -9.25
CA VAL A 95 5.04 11.19 -8.47
C VAL A 95 4.14 10.18 -9.18
N ILE A 96 3.91 9.06 -8.52
CA ILE A 96 3.02 7.98 -8.96
C ILE A 96 1.76 8.01 -8.11
N VAL A 97 0.61 7.85 -8.75
CA VAL A 97 -0.68 7.81 -8.06
C VAL A 97 -1.22 6.39 -8.04
N ILE A 98 -1.73 5.98 -6.89
CA ILE A 98 -2.40 4.69 -6.72
C ILE A 98 -3.78 4.87 -6.11
N ALA A 99 -4.74 4.08 -6.58
CA ALA A 99 -6.01 3.89 -5.92
C ALA A 99 -5.94 2.64 -5.05
N VAL A 100 -6.39 2.75 -3.80
CA VAL A 100 -6.42 1.67 -2.82
C VAL A 100 -7.85 1.52 -2.31
N GLY A 101 -8.41 0.32 -2.43
CA GLY A 101 -9.74 0.02 -1.94
C GLY A 101 -9.71 -0.38 -0.46
N ALA A 102 -10.76 0.02 0.25
CA ALA A 102 -11.11 -0.37 1.60
C ALA A 102 -12.61 -0.69 1.60
N TYR A 103 -12.98 -1.95 1.37
CA TYR A 103 -14.38 -2.29 1.07
C TYR A 103 -15.28 -2.27 2.32
N GLY A 104 -14.69 -2.37 3.52
CA GLY A 104 -15.42 -2.37 4.78
C GLY A 104 -15.53 -1.00 5.44
N ASP A 105 -14.96 0.04 4.82
CA ASP A 105 -15.01 1.42 5.30
C ASP A 105 -16.45 1.89 5.52
N ASP A 106 -16.69 2.51 6.68
CA ASP A 106 -18.02 2.88 7.16
C ASP A 106 -18.26 4.39 7.39
N ASP A 107 -17.30 5.25 7.03
CA ASP A 107 -17.40 6.72 7.15
C ASP A 107 -18.60 7.31 6.37
N GLY A 108 -19.06 6.61 5.33
CA GLY A 108 -20.21 6.94 4.49
C GLY A 108 -21.50 6.16 4.81
N GLY A 109 -21.47 5.27 5.80
CA GLY A 109 -22.52 4.29 6.11
C GLY A 109 -21.95 2.87 6.23
N SER A 110 -22.63 1.98 6.96
CA SER A 110 -22.14 0.61 7.24
C SER A 110 -21.63 -0.11 5.99
N ASP A 111 -20.34 -0.45 5.99
CA ASP A 111 -19.58 -1.09 4.92
C ASP A 111 -19.87 -0.49 3.52
N ALA A 112 -20.05 0.83 3.45
CA ALA A 112 -20.29 1.54 2.20
C ALA A 112 -19.07 1.45 1.26
N GLY A 113 -17.89 1.27 1.85
CA GLY A 113 -16.62 1.14 1.19
C GLY A 113 -16.05 2.49 0.72
N ALA A 114 -14.73 2.52 0.58
CA ALA A 114 -13.98 3.69 0.13
C ALA A 114 -12.90 3.32 -0.87
N VAL A 115 -12.48 4.34 -1.63
CA VAL A 115 -11.26 4.32 -2.45
C VAL A 115 -10.39 5.49 -2.03
N TYR A 116 -9.22 5.16 -1.51
CA TYR A 116 -8.18 6.09 -1.13
C TYR A 116 -7.23 6.31 -2.29
N VAL A 117 -6.93 7.57 -2.60
CA VAL A 117 -5.97 7.93 -3.64
C VAL A 117 -4.69 8.41 -2.97
N LEU A 118 -3.60 7.67 -3.18
CA LEU A 118 -2.30 8.00 -2.60
C LEU A 118 -1.34 8.53 -3.67
N CYS A 119 -0.65 9.61 -3.34
CA CYS A 119 0.47 10.13 -4.11
C CYS A 119 1.78 9.63 -3.49
N LEU A 120 2.54 8.87 -4.26
CA LEU A 120 3.82 8.30 -3.86
C LEU A 120 4.93 8.99 -4.63
N ASN A 121 5.97 9.44 -3.94
CA ASN A 121 7.16 9.92 -4.62
C ASN A 121 7.97 8.76 -5.23
N SER A 122 9.01 9.07 -6.01
CA SER A 122 9.88 8.11 -6.68
C SER A 122 10.69 7.21 -5.74
N THR A 123 10.62 7.44 -4.42
CA THR A 123 11.20 6.54 -3.41
C THR A 123 10.15 5.66 -2.72
N GLY A 124 8.88 5.76 -3.13
CA GLY A 124 7.76 5.03 -2.52
C GLY A 124 7.18 5.67 -1.27
N VAL A 125 7.60 6.90 -0.95
CA VAL A 125 7.16 7.65 0.23
C VAL A 125 5.91 8.45 -0.09
N VAL A 126 4.89 8.29 0.74
CA VAL A 126 3.70 9.15 0.75
C VAL A 126 4.13 10.56 1.16
N THR A 127 3.80 11.54 0.32
CA THR A 127 4.04 12.98 0.56
C THR A 127 2.75 13.73 0.72
#